data_AF-A0A5P1R8A6-F1
#
_entry.id   AF-A0A5P1R8A6-F1
#
_cell.length_a   1.000
_cell.length_b   1.000
_cell.length_c   1.000
_cell.angle_alpha   90.00
_cell.angle_beta   90.00
_cell.angle_gamma   90.00
#
_symmetry.space_group_name_H-M   'P 1'
#
loop_
_entity.id
_entity.type
_entity.pdbx_description
1 polymer ?
#
loop_
_entity_poly.entity_id
_entity_poly.type
_entity_poly.pdbx_seq_one_letter_code
_entity_poly.pdbx_strand_id
1 'polypeptide(L)'
;MPRLSYIIATLMLGTMLTGCGGGGANDTLLTPGGGGIGTGGDGDGGDAGEDSGIVTSEDIDQFTRTNEFIGFFIESPQYNPDDYSVGTIYLKTLYLDENMEEGYPFEGLTSYKFLPCQGNNLIKFLGFRDTDDSLDTYQSPAIIDGTSQQYRLSSILFDTSNYKGPYNFSGSDNISKTDCIDYTLAVRGKVELYPLNTTQFTDTLKDGTISFDASTPNKIIWNYDNFSDVAENFEHITIGIIDKTKLDSLNLFRPIYQAQANLAAVQALEEDNIAAAQAAVDTAQTNADSAQAAVTAAQANVATAQAKVDGLNALQAEATRLETIYNAISGDPAYTAAEIQSAYDAWQAALKAYNLENIFATQYQTALSQAQGQLSSAQSSLNSANAVLASREAALEAAEASVKAAEAALNAEITGYQPRLTDDVFLWQQTVPGSSTSFQLPENVTLLKDNYYLLNLVAWSSEGEKNYVYYHSSHVFRAD
;
A
#
# COMPACT_ATOMS: atom_id res chain seq x y z
N MET A 1 1.55 -32.04 -6.80
CA MET A 1 1.33 -31.64 -5.39
C MET A 1 0.70 -30.25 -5.42
N PRO A 2 -0.41 -30.01 -4.71
CA PRO A 2 -1.32 -28.91 -5.02
C PRO A 2 -0.74 -27.57 -4.57
N ARG A 3 -0.81 -26.58 -5.46
CA ARG A 3 -0.47 -25.17 -5.23
C ARG A 3 -1.61 -24.52 -4.45
N LEU A 4 -1.28 -24.00 -3.27
CA LEU A 4 -2.16 -23.24 -2.40
C LEU A 4 -2.05 -21.76 -2.81
N SER A 5 -3.19 -21.18 -3.21
CA SER A 5 -3.61 -19.77 -3.06
C SER A 5 -2.61 -18.65 -3.40
N TYR A 6 -2.68 -18.15 -4.63
CA TYR A 6 -2.31 -16.77 -4.98
C TYR A 6 -3.50 -15.87 -4.63
N ILE A 7 -3.35 -15.00 -3.63
CA ILE A 7 -4.27 -13.92 -3.31
C ILE A 7 -3.51 -12.61 -3.57
N ILE A 8 -3.98 -11.88 -4.58
CA ILE A 8 -3.88 -10.44 -4.82
C ILE A 8 -2.45 -9.89 -4.97
N ALA A 9 -1.91 -10.07 -6.18
CA ALA A 9 -0.93 -9.16 -6.78
C ALA A 9 -1.65 -8.44 -7.93
N THR A 10 -2.41 -7.40 -7.61
CA THR A 10 -2.99 -6.48 -8.61
C THR A 10 -3.04 -5.07 -8.03
N LEU A 11 -1.88 -4.42 -7.90
CA LEU A 11 -1.83 -2.96 -7.88
C LEU A 11 -1.27 -2.48 -9.22
N MET A 12 -1.97 -1.49 -9.76
CA MET A 12 -2.07 -1.18 -11.18
C MET A 12 -0.75 -0.66 -11.79
N LEU A 13 -0.10 -1.49 -12.60
CA LEU A 13 0.63 -1.05 -13.78
C LEU A 13 -0.38 -0.89 -14.93
N GLY A 14 -0.75 0.34 -15.28
CA GLY A 14 -1.51 0.59 -16.50
C GLY A 14 -2.20 1.95 -16.57
N THR A 15 -1.69 2.79 -17.48
CA THR A 15 -2.20 4.11 -17.94
C THR A 15 -1.79 5.28 -17.03
N MET A 16 -1.05 6.32 -17.46
CA MET A 16 -0.86 6.91 -18.79
C MET A 16 0.50 7.60 -18.93
N LEU A 17 1.21 7.30 -20.02
CA LEU A 17 2.20 8.20 -20.61
C LEU A 17 1.86 8.33 -22.11
N THR A 18 1.82 9.60 -22.56
CA THR A 18 1.62 10.15 -23.91
C THR A 18 0.20 10.58 -24.32
N GLY A 19 -0.04 11.88 -24.16
CA GLY A 19 -1.15 12.65 -24.73
C GLY A 19 -1.01 14.13 -24.34
N CYS A 20 -0.21 14.87 -25.11
CA CYS A 20 -0.01 16.33 -25.00
C CYS A 20 -1.30 17.14 -24.77
N GLY A 21 -1.25 18.12 -23.86
CA GLY A 21 -1.99 19.39 -24.03
C GLY A 21 -2.72 19.95 -22.80
N GLY A 22 -2.04 20.82 -22.04
CA GLY A 22 -2.64 22.08 -21.58
C GLY A 22 -3.08 22.22 -20.12
N GLY A 23 -2.21 22.81 -19.31
CA GLY A 23 -2.54 23.97 -18.47
C GLY A 23 -2.95 23.72 -17.01
N GLY A 24 -2.18 24.28 -16.07
CA GLY A 24 -2.70 24.72 -14.76
C GLY A 24 -1.91 24.33 -13.52
N ALA A 25 -0.73 24.95 -13.35
CA ALA A 25 -0.15 25.40 -12.08
C ALA A 25 -0.51 24.69 -10.75
N ASN A 26 0.43 23.90 -10.22
CA ASN A 26 1.21 24.19 -9.00
C ASN A 26 1.76 22.88 -8.43
N ASP A 27 2.93 22.50 -8.90
CA ASP A 27 3.77 21.45 -8.33
C ASP A 27 5.09 22.12 -7.92
N THR A 28 5.48 22.01 -6.65
CA THR A 28 6.87 22.11 -6.22
C THR A 28 6.99 21.60 -4.78
N LEU A 29 7.09 20.29 -4.67
CA LEU A 29 7.74 19.61 -3.56
C LEU A 29 9.27 19.70 -3.75
N LEU A 30 10.00 20.02 -2.68
CA LEU A 30 11.46 19.90 -2.47
C LEU A 30 12.39 21.01 -3.00
N THR A 31 12.94 21.82 -2.09
CA THR A 31 14.40 22.07 -2.00
C THR A 31 14.80 22.55 -0.59
N PRO A 32 15.89 22.02 0.01
CA PRO A 32 16.42 22.48 1.29
C PRO A 32 17.56 23.50 1.12
N GLY A 33 17.49 24.60 1.89
CA GLY A 33 18.63 25.39 2.38
C GLY A 33 19.33 26.37 1.43
N GLY A 34 19.51 27.61 1.89
CA GLY A 34 20.50 28.54 1.32
C GLY A 34 20.21 30.01 1.64
N GLY A 35 21.05 30.61 2.49
CA GLY A 35 20.84 31.95 3.05
C GLY A 35 20.97 33.13 2.07
N GLY A 36 20.40 34.25 2.48
CA GLY A 36 20.54 35.56 1.85
C GLY A 36 20.18 36.67 2.83
N ILE A 37 21.21 37.27 3.42
CA ILE A 37 21.10 38.47 4.26
C ILE A 37 20.71 39.64 3.33
N GLY A 38 19.59 40.30 3.63
CA GLY A 38 19.13 41.51 2.96
C GLY A 38 18.53 42.47 3.98
N THR A 39 19.33 43.46 4.36
CA THR A 39 19.02 44.56 5.29
C THR A 39 18.18 45.66 4.63
N GLY A 40 17.20 46.20 5.36
CA GLY A 40 16.57 47.52 5.12
C GLY A 40 15.12 47.42 4.62
N GLY A 41 14.13 48.07 5.22
CA GLY A 41 14.15 49.11 6.25
C GLY A 41 12.74 49.41 6.75
N ASP A 42 12.71 50.26 7.76
CA ASP A 42 11.63 50.55 8.70
C ASP A 42 10.34 51.10 8.08
N GLY A 43 9.22 50.85 8.77
CA GLY A 43 7.93 51.46 8.48
C GLY A 43 6.85 51.06 9.49
N ASP A 44 6.95 51.67 10.68
CA ASP A 44 5.90 51.95 11.68
C ASP A 44 4.50 51.34 11.51
N GLY A 45 4.00 50.78 12.60
CA GLY A 45 2.56 50.65 12.83
C GLY A 45 2.23 49.45 13.67
N GLY A 46 2.42 49.56 14.98
CA GLY A 46 1.83 48.62 15.91
C GLY A 46 0.31 48.62 15.72
N ASP A 47 -0.18 47.52 15.18
CA ASP A 47 -1.53 47.05 15.49
C ASP A 47 -1.31 45.90 16.46
N ALA A 48 -1.53 46.17 17.74
CA ALA A 48 -1.75 45.11 18.71
C ALA A 48 -3.12 44.52 18.35
N GLY A 49 -3.14 43.71 17.30
CA GLY A 49 -4.29 42.89 16.97
C GLY A 49 -4.59 42.06 18.20
N GLU A 50 -5.76 42.28 18.77
CA GLU A 50 -6.31 41.45 19.83
C GLU A 50 -6.41 40.03 19.25
N ASP A 51 -5.40 39.22 19.53
CA ASP A 51 -5.33 37.82 19.17
C ASP A 51 -6.50 37.14 19.90
N SER A 52 -7.53 36.77 19.17
CA SER A 52 -8.79 36.28 19.76
C SER A 52 -8.68 34.84 20.26
N GLY A 53 -7.45 34.31 20.39
CA GLY A 53 -7.10 32.93 20.76
C GLY A 53 -7.57 31.87 19.77
N ILE A 54 -8.40 32.24 18.80
CA ILE A 54 -8.94 31.37 17.75
C ILE A 54 -8.15 31.59 16.48
N VAL A 55 -7.42 30.55 16.11
CA VAL A 55 -6.77 30.42 14.80
C VAL A 55 -7.90 30.26 13.77
N THR A 56 -8.19 31.31 13.01
CA THR A 56 -9.22 31.24 11.97
C THR A 56 -8.70 30.48 10.75
N SER A 57 -9.61 30.02 9.90
CA SER A 57 -9.31 29.27 8.69
C SER A 57 -8.56 30.08 7.61
N GLU A 58 -7.87 31.17 7.94
CA GLU A 58 -6.89 31.84 7.06
C GLU A 58 -5.43 31.45 7.41
N ASP A 59 -5.19 30.84 8.57
CA ASP A 59 -3.90 30.20 8.95
C ASP A 59 -3.74 28.77 8.36
N ILE A 60 -4.23 28.60 7.13
CA ILE A 60 -4.70 27.38 6.45
C ILE A 60 -3.71 26.20 6.39
N ASP A 61 -2.41 26.40 6.59
CA ASP A 61 -1.43 25.37 6.22
C ASP A 61 -0.97 24.44 7.35
N GLN A 62 -1.16 24.75 8.64
CA GLN A 62 -0.54 23.93 9.70
C GLN A 62 -1.43 22.85 10.31
N PHE A 63 -2.76 23.02 10.30
CA PHE A 63 -3.65 22.17 11.09
C PHE A 63 -4.72 21.40 10.29
N THR A 64 -4.89 21.71 9.01
CA THR A 64 -5.81 20.99 8.11
C THR A 64 -5.18 19.64 7.75
N ARG A 65 -5.30 18.66 8.65
CA ARG A 65 -4.82 17.30 8.38
C ARG A 65 -5.92 16.51 7.67
N THR A 66 -5.62 16.08 6.45
CA THR A 66 -6.55 15.41 5.53
C THR A 66 -7.12 14.08 6.05
N ASN A 67 -6.56 13.50 7.11
CA ASN A 67 -6.98 12.23 7.69
C ASN A 67 -7.43 12.33 9.16
N GLU A 68 -7.70 13.54 9.67
CA GLU A 68 -8.24 13.77 11.02
C GLU A 68 -9.68 14.28 10.93
N PHE A 69 -10.55 13.66 11.72
CA PHE A 69 -11.98 13.92 11.75
C PHE A 69 -12.45 14.11 13.18
N ILE A 70 -13.44 14.96 13.35
CA ILE A 70 -14.09 15.21 14.62
C ILE A 70 -15.58 15.42 14.38
N GLY A 71 -16.39 15.11 15.37
CA GLY A 71 -17.79 15.40 15.30
C GLY A 71 -18.53 14.87 16.50
N PHE A 72 -19.71 14.31 16.25
CA PHE A 72 -20.70 14.07 17.29
C PHE A 72 -21.36 12.72 17.15
N PHE A 73 -21.72 12.14 18.29
CA PHE A 73 -22.61 11.00 18.37
C PHE A 73 -23.79 11.28 19.28
N ILE A 74 -24.93 10.70 18.89
CA ILE A 74 -26.13 10.65 19.70
C ILE A 74 -26.79 9.28 19.59
N GLU A 75 -27.09 8.70 20.75
CA GLU A 75 -27.97 7.55 20.88
C GLU A 75 -29.39 7.93 20.45
N SER A 76 -30.09 7.06 19.72
CA SER A 76 -31.41 7.38 19.20
C SER A 76 -32.44 7.57 20.34
N PRO A 77 -33.03 8.77 20.53
CA PRO A 77 -34.07 9.01 21.53
C PRO A 77 -35.29 8.12 21.32
N GLN A 78 -35.53 7.62 20.11
CA GLN A 78 -36.59 6.64 19.85
C GLN A 78 -36.46 5.35 20.71
N TYR A 79 -35.23 4.93 21.01
CA TYR A 79 -34.95 3.68 21.73
C TYR A 79 -34.64 3.92 23.20
N ASN A 80 -34.08 5.08 23.53
CA ASN A 80 -33.88 5.52 24.91
C ASN A 80 -34.31 7.00 25.08
N PRO A 81 -35.62 7.29 25.14
CA PRO A 81 -36.14 8.66 25.15
C PRO A 81 -35.82 9.43 26.44
N ASP A 82 -35.64 8.71 27.54
CA ASP A 82 -35.47 9.30 28.87
C ASP A 82 -33.98 9.47 29.27
N ASP A 83 -33.05 8.81 28.57
CA ASP A 83 -31.62 8.75 28.96
C ASP A 83 -30.68 8.48 27.77
N TYR A 84 -30.91 9.14 26.62
CA TYR A 84 -30.04 8.98 25.46
C TYR A 84 -28.65 9.60 25.71
N SER A 85 -27.61 8.88 25.33
CA SER A 85 -26.22 9.34 25.47
C SER A 85 -25.77 10.19 24.28
N VAL A 86 -25.03 11.27 24.58
CA VAL A 86 -24.44 12.17 23.59
C VAL A 86 -22.94 12.29 23.80
N GLY A 87 -22.21 12.52 22.70
CA GLY A 87 -20.76 12.51 22.73
C GLY A 87 -20.03 13.26 21.64
N THR A 88 -18.76 13.56 21.92
CA THR A 88 -17.78 14.00 20.93
C THR A 88 -16.94 12.80 20.49
N ILE A 89 -16.78 12.67 19.18
CA ILE A 89 -15.95 11.64 18.56
C ILE A 89 -14.81 12.31 17.80
N TYR A 90 -13.59 11.79 17.97
CA TYR A 90 -12.44 12.09 17.13
C TYR A 90 -11.95 10.80 16.49
N LEU A 91 -11.57 10.89 15.22
CA LEU A 91 -11.12 9.77 14.42
C LEU A 91 -9.92 10.21 13.58
N LYS A 92 -8.89 9.38 13.54
CA LYS A 92 -7.78 9.52 12.61
C LYS A 92 -7.62 8.24 11.81
N THR A 93 -7.59 8.37 10.50
CA THR A 93 -7.37 7.25 9.57
C THR A 93 -5.90 7.21 9.14
N LEU A 94 -5.39 6.03 8.75
CA LEU A 94 -4.03 5.95 8.21
C LEU A 94 -3.88 6.78 6.92
N TYR A 95 -4.87 6.70 6.02
CA TYR A 95 -4.94 7.42 4.75
C TYR A 95 -6.27 8.17 4.59
N LEU A 96 -6.32 9.03 3.57
CA LEU A 96 -7.57 9.45 2.95
C LEU A 96 -8.34 8.23 2.44
N ASP A 97 -9.65 8.23 2.63
CA ASP A 97 -10.54 7.12 2.34
C ASP A 97 -10.54 6.65 0.88
N GLU A 98 -10.28 7.54 -0.10
CA GLU A 98 -10.09 7.15 -1.51
C GLU A 98 -8.92 6.18 -1.72
N ASN A 99 -8.01 6.11 -0.75
CA ASN A 99 -6.86 5.21 -0.69
C ASN A 99 -6.94 4.23 0.48
N MET A 100 -8.05 4.17 1.23
CA MET A 100 -8.25 3.17 2.27
C MET A 100 -8.63 1.83 1.64
N GLU A 101 -7.63 1.04 1.28
CA GLU A 101 -7.84 -0.37 0.95
C GLU A 101 -8.25 -1.19 2.20
N GLU A 102 -8.73 -2.40 1.95
CA GLU A 102 -9.05 -3.40 2.95
C GLU A 102 -7.90 -3.59 3.97
N GLY A 103 -8.23 -3.70 5.26
CA GLY A 103 -7.25 -4.02 6.30
C GLY A 103 -6.37 -2.87 6.79
N TYR A 104 -6.50 -1.64 6.28
CA TYR A 104 -5.79 -0.50 6.87
C TYR A 104 -6.41 -0.03 8.19
N PRO A 105 -5.58 0.34 9.20
CA PRO A 105 -6.05 0.74 10.51
C PRO A 105 -6.56 2.19 10.53
N PHE A 106 -7.52 2.44 11.41
CA PHE A 106 -7.84 3.77 11.91
C PHE A 106 -7.95 3.75 13.42
N GLU A 107 -7.76 4.89 14.05
CA GLU A 107 -7.80 5.03 15.49
C GLU A 107 -8.69 6.19 15.88
N GLY A 108 -9.60 5.96 16.81
CA GLY A 108 -10.53 6.97 17.28
C GLY A 108 -10.73 6.93 18.78
N LEU A 109 -11.22 8.05 19.29
CA LEU A 109 -11.72 8.19 20.65
C LEU A 109 -13.12 8.78 20.57
N THR A 110 -13.97 8.34 21.47
CA THR A 110 -15.27 8.97 21.65
C THR A 110 -15.57 9.09 23.13
N SER A 111 -16.23 10.17 23.51
CA SER A 111 -16.62 10.42 24.89
C SER A 111 -18.14 10.33 25.03
N TYR A 112 -18.64 9.45 25.89
CA TYR A 112 -20.07 9.32 26.20
C TYR A 112 -20.29 9.21 27.71
N LYS A 113 -21.31 9.90 28.20
CA LYS A 113 -21.76 9.78 29.59
C LYS A 113 -23.08 9.01 29.62
N PHE A 114 -23.05 7.79 30.16
CA PHE A 114 -24.21 6.91 30.24
C PHE A 114 -24.94 7.04 31.57
N LEU A 115 -24.21 7.05 32.69
CA LEU A 115 -24.81 7.12 34.04
C LEU A 115 -23.87 7.76 35.07
N PRO A 116 -24.37 8.18 36.25
CA PRO A 116 -23.58 8.88 37.28
C PRO A 116 -22.41 8.09 37.91
N CYS A 117 -22.30 6.77 37.73
CA CYS A 117 -21.25 5.93 38.33
C CYS A 117 -19.97 5.75 37.48
N GLN A 118 -19.90 6.37 36.31
CA GLN A 118 -18.72 6.32 35.44
C GLN A 118 -17.62 7.30 35.90
N GLY A 119 -16.37 6.86 35.83
CA GLY A 119 -15.20 7.66 36.23
C GLY A 119 -14.60 8.42 35.05
N ASN A 120 -14.28 7.69 33.97
CA ASN A 120 -13.79 8.20 32.69
C ASN A 120 -14.78 7.81 31.58
N ASN A 121 -15.43 8.82 31.02
CA ASN A 121 -16.45 8.68 29.98
C ASN A 121 -15.85 8.47 28.57
N LEU A 122 -14.67 7.84 28.46
CA LEU A 122 -13.93 7.73 27.20
C LEU A 122 -13.89 6.29 26.69
N ILE A 123 -14.26 6.11 25.43
CA ILE A 123 -14.11 4.88 24.65
C ILE A 123 -13.03 5.14 23.60
N LYS A 124 -11.94 4.38 23.67
CA LYS A 124 -10.89 4.39 22.64
C LYS A 124 -11.05 3.17 21.76
N PHE A 125 -10.94 3.32 20.45
CA PHE A 125 -11.15 2.22 19.51
C PHE A 125 -10.13 2.27 18.36
N LEU A 126 -9.57 1.12 18.02
CA LEU A 126 -8.79 0.85 16.79
C LEU A 126 -9.63 -0.05 15.88
N GLY A 127 -9.93 0.37 14.66
CA GLY A 127 -10.65 -0.47 13.71
C GLY A 127 -9.86 -0.73 12.43
N PHE A 128 -10.31 -1.72 11.68
CA PHE A 128 -9.81 -2.08 10.36
C PHE A 128 -11.01 -2.19 9.41
N ARG A 129 -10.86 -1.73 8.16
CA ARG A 129 -11.88 -1.91 7.13
C ARG A 129 -12.05 -3.40 6.81
N ASP A 130 -13.27 -3.91 6.94
CA ASP A 130 -13.63 -5.31 6.67
C ASP A 130 -13.72 -5.57 5.15
N THR A 131 -13.62 -6.85 4.78
CA THR A 131 -13.42 -7.35 3.42
C THR A 131 -14.72 -7.69 2.70
N ASP A 132 -15.81 -7.84 3.46
CA ASP A 132 -17.12 -8.24 2.95
C ASP A 132 -17.93 -6.98 2.60
N ASP A 133 -18.20 -6.78 1.30
CA ASP A 133 -19.00 -5.68 0.69
C ASP A 133 -20.42 -5.49 1.28
N SER A 134 -20.80 -6.27 2.30
CA SER A 134 -22.07 -6.12 3.02
C SER A 134 -21.88 -5.34 4.32
N LEU A 135 -22.06 -4.02 4.24
CA LEU A 135 -22.06 -3.07 5.37
C LEU A 135 -20.73 -3.04 6.11
N ASP A 136 -19.86 -2.06 5.78
CA ASP A 136 -18.55 -1.85 6.41
C ASP A 136 -18.63 -2.01 7.94
N THR A 137 -18.25 -3.18 8.43
CA THR A 137 -18.36 -3.53 9.85
C THR A 137 -16.98 -3.49 10.46
N TYR A 138 -16.66 -2.38 11.10
CA TYR A 138 -15.39 -2.20 11.77
C TYR A 138 -15.47 -2.85 13.15
N GLN A 139 -14.65 -3.86 13.39
CA GLN A 139 -14.49 -4.47 14.72
C GLN A 139 -13.33 -3.81 15.43
N SER A 140 -13.56 -3.38 16.67
CA SER A 140 -12.56 -2.69 17.44
C SER A 140 -12.46 -3.18 18.88
N PRO A 141 -11.26 -3.52 19.38
CA PRO A 141 -11.03 -3.57 20.81
C PRO A 141 -11.19 -2.15 21.37
N ALA A 142 -12.23 -1.97 22.19
CA ALA A 142 -12.47 -0.75 22.92
C ALA A 142 -11.95 -0.84 24.35
N ILE A 143 -11.55 0.29 24.95
CA ILE A 143 -11.25 0.38 26.38
C ILE A 143 -12.20 1.40 27.01
N ILE A 144 -12.98 0.97 27.99
CA ILE A 144 -13.93 1.79 28.75
C ILE A 144 -13.57 1.68 30.23
N ASP A 145 -13.23 2.80 30.89
CA ASP A 145 -12.84 2.80 32.31
C ASP A 145 -11.73 1.75 32.63
N GLY A 146 -10.80 1.52 31.69
CA GLY A 146 -9.73 0.53 31.83
C GLY A 146 -10.13 -0.93 31.57
N THR A 147 -11.39 -1.20 31.21
CA THR A 147 -11.90 -2.54 30.83
C THR A 147 -11.93 -2.70 29.32
N SER A 148 -11.32 -3.76 28.79
CA SER A 148 -11.34 -4.05 27.35
C SER A 148 -12.66 -4.70 26.93
N GLN A 149 -13.26 -4.21 25.85
CA GLN A 149 -14.55 -4.65 25.30
C GLN A 149 -14.49 -4.71 23.77
N GLN A 150 -15.45 -5.37 23.14
CA GLN A 150 -15.52 -5.46 21.67
C GLN A 150 -16.58 -4.48 21.16
N TYR A 151 -16.14 -3.42 20.51
CA TYR A 151 -16.99 -2.43 19.89
C TYR A 151 -17.16 -2.74 18.41
N ARG A 152 -18.42 -2.78 17.95
CA ARG A 152 -18.76 -3.00 16.54
C ARG A 152 -19.35 -1.75 15.94
N LEU A 153 -18.62 -1.16 14.99
CA LEU A 153 -19.07 -0.05 14.15
C LEU A 153 -19.58 -0.62 12.82
N SER A 154 -20.87 -0.93 12.71
CA SER A 154 -21.48 -1.36 11.44
C SER A 154 -22.01 -0.18 10.63
N SER A 155 -21.64 -0.12 9.35
CA SER A 155 -22.17 0.76 8.31
C SER A 155 -21.67 2.22 8.31
N ILE A 156 -20.39 2.47 8.64
CA ILE A 156 -19.80 3.78 8.34
C ILE A 156 -19.46 3.81 6.85
N LEU A 157 -20.43 4.24 6.04
CA LEU A 157 -20.24 4.50 4.61
C LEU A 157 -19.54 5.84 4.45
N PHE A 158 -18.22 5.87 4.34
CA PHE A 158 -17.50 7.12 4.06
C PHE A 158 -17.78 7.55 2.59
N ASP A 159 -18.42 8.70 2.39
CA ASP A 159 -18.65 9.28 1.06
C ASP A 159 -17.64 10.40 0.81
N THR A 160 -16.66 10.10 -0.05
CA THR A 160 -15.54 10.98 -0.45
C THR A 160 -15.96 12.17 -1.30
N SER A 161 -17.15 12.16 -1.87
CA SER A 161 -17.48 13.12 -2.94
C SER A 161 -17.76 14.53 -2.41
N ASN A 162 -18.06 14.71 -1.12
CA ASN A 162 -18.24 16.02 -0.47
C ASN A 162 -18.11 16.05 1.08
N TYR A 163 -17.65 14.99 1.77
CA TYR A 163 -17.53 14.86 3.26
C TYR A 163 -18.40 15.81 4.10
N LYS A 164 -19.70 15.73 3.85
CA LYS A 164 -20.75 16.40 4.59
C LYS A 164 -21.90 15.43 4.70
N GLY A 165 -22.12 14.85 5.88
CA GLY A 165 -23.41 14.24 6.14
C GLY A 165 -23.41 13.12 7.18
N PRO A 166 -24.63 12.81 7.67
CA PRO A 166 -24.83 11.93 8.80
C PRO A 166 -24.65 10.46 8.46
N TYR A 167 -23.88 9.75 9.29
CA TYR A 167 -23.81 8.30 9.27
C TYR A 167 -24.79 7.73 10.29
N ASN A 168 -25.83 7.05 9.77
CA ASN A 168 -26.73 6.30 10.62
C ASN A 168 -25.99 5.06 11.13
N PHE A 169 -25.76 5.02 12.44
CA PHE A 169 -25.17 3.87 13.08
C PHE A 169 -26.28 2.90 13.50
N SER A 170 -26.16 1.66 13.07
CA SER A 170 -26.86 0.54 13.70
C SER A 170 -25.80 -0.35 14.31
N GLY A 171 -25.69 -0.35 15.63
CA GLY A 171 -24.89 -1.31 16.36
C GLY A 171 -25.27 -1.28 17.83
N SER A 172 -25.27 -2.46 18.43
CA SER A 172 -25.50 -2.64 19.86
C SER A 172 -24.15 -2.88 20.52
N ASP A 173 -23.81 -2.06 21.51
CA ASP A 173 -22.70 -2.35 22.41
C ASP A 173 -23.28 -2.80 23.76
N ASN A 174 -22.64 -3.77 24.40
CA ASN A 174 -23.01 -4.21 25.74
C ASN A 174 -21.86 -3.86 26.69
N ILE A 175 -22.00 -2.72 27.34
CA ILE A 175 -21.02 -2.20 28.27
C ILE A 175 -21.22 -2.86 29.63
N SER A 176 -20.35 -3.79 29.97
CA SER A 176 -20.34 -4.45 31.28
C SER A 176 -19.15 -3.97 32.12
N LYS A 177 -19.44 -3.36 33.28
CA LYS A 177 -18.48 -2.98 34.32
C LYS A 177 -18.91 -3.61 35.63
N THR A 178 -18.06 -4.48 36.18
CA THR A 178 -18.27 -5.11 37.49
C THR A 178 -18.54 -4.03 38.54
N ASP A 179 -19.63 -4.19 39.29
CA ASP A 179 -20.11 -3.29 40.35
C ASP A 179 -20.61 -1.88 39.93
N CYS A 180 -20.90 -1.62 38.64
CA CYS A 180 -21.53 -0.35 38.19
C CYS A 180 -22.65 -0.53 37.16
N ILE A 181 -22.40 -1.12 35.98
CA ILE A 181 -23.42 -1.21 34.90
C ILE A 181 -23.27 -2.47 34.05
N ASP A 182 -24.41 -3.06 33.65
CA ASP A 182 -24.59 -3.76 32.39
C ASP A 182 -25.51 -2.87 31.55
N TYR A 183 -24.95 -2.06 30.65
CA TYR A 183 -25.70 -1.12 29.82
C TYR A 183 -25.58 -1.51 28.36
N THR A 184 -26.73 -1.75 27.71
CA THR A 184 -26.75 -1.93 26.27
C THR A 184 -26.99 -0.58 25.63
N LEU A 185 -25.97 -0.02 24.97
CA LEU A 185 -26.12 1.10 24.05
C LEU A 185 -27.23 0.74 23.08
N ALA A 186 -28.26 1.58 22.98
CA ALA A 186 -29.38 1.32 22.10
C ALA A 186 -28.86 1.01 20.70
N VAL A 187 -29.45 0.00 20.09
CA VAL A 187 -29.00 -0.64 18.83
C VAL A 187 -28.90 0.35 17.65
N ARG A 188 -29.35 1.60 17.83
CA ARG A 188 -29.36 2.65 16.82
C ARG A 188 -28.96 4.00 17.41
N GLY A 189 -28.10 4.71 16.68
CA GLY A 189 -27.64 6.06 16.97
C GLY A 189 -27.21 6.77 15.69
N LYS A 190 -26.72 7.99 15.83
CA LYS A 190 -26.24 8.80 14.72
C LYS A 190 -24.83 9.28 15.02
N VAL A 191 -23.91 9.05 14.09
CA VAL A 191 -22.55 9.61 14.13
C VAL A 191 -22.44 10.60 12.98
N GLU A 192 -22.02 11.81 13.27
CA GLU A 192 -21.63 12.77 12.24
C GLU A 192 -20.15 13.08 12.44
N LEU A 193 -19.34 12.85 11.40
CA LEU A 193 -17.93 13.15 11.38
C LEU A 193 -17.66 14.18 10.30
N TYR A 194 -16.79 15.13 10.63
CA TYR A 194 -16.39 16.19 9.73
C TYR A 194 -14.86 16.29 9.75
N PRO A 195 -14.23 16.65 8.62
CA PRO A 195 -12.80 16.92 8.62
C PRO A 195 -12.44 17.97 9.68
N LEU A 196 -11.27 17.86 10.28
CA LEU A 196 -10.82 18.86 11.25
C LEU A 196 -10.75 20.26 10.61
N ASN A 197 -11.06 21.30 11.39
CA ASN A 197 -11.13 22.70 10.95
C ASN A 197 -12.24 22.95 9.93
N THR A 198 -13.38 22.29 10.10
CA THR A 198 -14.56 22.53 9.28
C THR A 198 -15.68 23.16 10.11
N THR A 199 -16.33 24.16 9.50
CA THR A 199 -17.62 24.67 9.94
C THR A 199 -18.67 24.23 8.93
N GLN A 200 -19.71 23.56 9.40
CA GLN A 200 -20.83 23.14 8.57
C GLN A 200 -22.14 23.71 9.09
N PHE A 201 -22.88 24.28 8.15
CA PHE A 201 -24.29 24.63 8.27
C PHE A 201 -25.11 23.72 7.37
N THR A 202 -26.27 23.26 7.85
CA THR A 202 -27.26 22.60 7.00
C THR A 202 -28.06 23.59 6.15
N ASP A 203 -27.96 24.90 6.43
CA ASP A 203 -28.55 25.97 5.63
C ASP A 203 -27.48 26.94 5.09
N THR A 204 -27.70 27.49 3.90
CA THR A 204 -26.73 28.19 3.03
C THR A 204 -26.17 29.55 3.51
N LEU A 205 -26.14 29.83 4.81
CA LEU A 205 -25.78 31.14 5.37
C LEU A 205 -24.38 31.16 6.02
N LYS A 206 -23.71 32.31 5.88
CA LYS A 206 -22.31 32.58 6.26
C LYS A 206 -22.04 32.51 7.77
N ASP A 207 -20.84 31.98 8.07
CA ASP A 207 -19.97 32.19 9.24
C ASP A 207 -20.64 32.78 10.49
N GLY A 208 -21.10 31.87 11.35
CA GLY A 208 -21.26 32.17 12.76
C GLY A 208 -19.88 32.28 13.40
N THR A 209 -19.59 33.40 14.04
CA THR A 209 -18.33 33.62 14.76
C THR A 209 -18.39 32.92 16.12
N ILE A 210 -17.56 31.89 16.30
CA ILE A 210 -17.16 31.40 17.63
C ILE A 210 -15.97 32.25 18.06
N SER A 211 -15.93 32.66 19.33
CA SER A 211 -14.86 33.49 19.92
C SER A 211 -14.65 33.12 21.38
N PHE A 212 -13.42 33.11 21.88
CA PHE A 212 -13.20 33.10 23.32
C PHE A 212 -13.43 34.51 23.88
N ASP A 213 -14.03 34.62 25.06
CA ASP A 213 -14.18 35.90 25.74
C ASP A 213 -12.81 36.41 26.17
N ALA A 214 -12.28 37.42 25.50
CA ALA A 214 -10.98 38.02 25.84
C ALA A 214 -10.93 38.58 27.28
N SER A 215 -12.08 38.86 27.89
CA SER A 215 -12.16 39.31 29.28
C SER A 215 -12.18 38.17 30.31
N THR A 216 -12.46 36.93 29.87
CA THR A 216 -12.60 35.75 30.71
C THR A 216 -11.98 34.52 30.02
N PRO A 217 -10.70 34.19 30.25
CA PRO A 217 -9.90 33.24 29.42
C PRO A 217 -10.38 31.77 29.43
N ASN A 218 -11.49 31.46 30.10
CA ASN A 218 -12.10 30.13 30.17
C ASN A 218 -13.56 30.13 29.66
N LYS A 219 -14.01 31.22 29.05
CA LYS A 219 -15.39 31.36 28.54
C LYS A 219 -15.38 31.34 27.02
N ILE A 220 -16.12 30.38 26.47
CA ILE A 220 -16.37 30.25 25.04
C ILE A 220 -17.67 31.02 24.76
N ILE A 221 -17.65 31.92 23.78
CA ILE A 221 -18.82 32.66 23.31
C ILE A 221 -19.06 32.28 21.85
N TRP A 222 -20.31 32.10 21.49
CA TRP A 222 -20.70 31.92 20.11
C TRP A 222 -21.90 32.81 19.82
N ASN A 223 -21.89 33.43 18.64
CA ASN A 223 -22.99 34.28 18.22
C ASN A 223 -23.85 33.57 17.17
N TYR A 224 -25.14 33.42 17.51
CA TYR A 224 -26.15 32.87 16.63
C TYR A 224 -26.92 33.93 15.82
N ASP A 225 -26.50 35.20 15.81
CA ASP A 225 -27.24 36.28 15.15
C ASP A 225 -27.47 36.05 13.62
N ASN A 226 -26.64 35.21 12.97
CA ASN A 226 -26.83 34.78 11.58
C ASN A 226 -27.73 33.53 11.41
N PHE A 227 -28.25 32.96 12.49
CA PHE A 227 -28.99 31.68 12.53
C PHE A 227 -30.52 31.90 12.55
N SER A 228 -31.00 33.07 12.13
CA SER A 228 -32.30 33.66 12.46
C SER A 228 -33.53 32.80 12.17
N ASP A 229 -33.44 31.84 11.24
CA ASP A 229 -34.61 31.05 10.80
C ASP A 229 -34.63 29.63 11.40
N VAL A 230 -33.53 29.20 12.04
CA VAL A 230 -33.37 27.83 12.59
C VAL A 230 -32.99 27.82 14.07
N ALA A 231 -32.55 28.94 14.64
CA ALA A 231 -32.12 29.05 16.04
C ALA A 231 -33.22 28.66 17.05
N GLU A 232 -34.49 28.88 16.71
CA GLU A 232 -35.63 28.46 17.55
C GLU A 232 -35.79 26.93 17.63
N ASN A 233 -35.15 26.18 16.71
CA ASN A 233 -35.21 24.72 16.64
C ASN A 233 -34.02 24.04 17.34
N PHE A 234 -33.09 24.80 17.94
CA PHE A 234 -31.96 24.24 18.68
C PHE A 234 -32.41 23.89 20.09
N GLU A 235 -32.54 22.59 20.37
CA GLU A 235 -32.82 22.13 21.74
C GLU A 235 -31.54 22.08 22.56
N HIS A 236 -30.42 21.68 21.94
CA HIS A 236 -29.19 21.34 22.61
C HIS A 236 -27.94 21.80 21.87
N ILE A 237 -26.90 22.15 22.63
CA ILE A 237 -25.53 22.37 22.14
C ILE A 237 -24.59 21.46 22.90
N THR A 238 -23.86 20.61 22.19
CA THR A 238 -22.81 19.77 22.76
C THR A 238 -21.45 20.41 22.49
N ILE A 239 -20.69 20.61 23.56
CA ILE A 239 -19.31 21.12 23.56
C ILE A 239 -18.36 19.98 23.90
N GLY A 240 -17.32 19.79 23.08
CA GLY A 240 -16.22 18.87 23.33
C GLY A 240 -14.86 19.57 23.23
N ILE A 241 -13.93 19.23 24.12
CA ILE A 241 -12.57 19.78 24.12
C ILE A 241 -11.53 18.66 24.18
N ILE A 242 -10.59 18.69 23.25
CA ILE A 242 -9.49 17.75 23.13
C ILE A 242 -8.15 18.51 23.15
N ASP A 243 -7.16 18.02 23.89
CA ASP A 243 -5.78 18.52 23.87
C ASP A 243 -5.11 18.13 22.55
N LYS A 244 -5.05 19.06 21.60
CA LYS A 244 -4.47 18.83 20.27
C LYS A 244 -2.96 18.66 20.34
N THR A 245 -2.29 19.40 21.21
CA THR A 245 -0.84 19.33 21.39
C THR A 245 -0.45 17.92 21.83
N LYS A 246 -1.19 17.38 22.79
CA LYS A 246 -0.98 16.02 23.27
C LYS A 246 -1.35 14.99 22.24
N LEU A 247 -2.49 15.14 21.57
CA LEU A 247 -2.92 14.27 20.48
C LEU A 247 -1.86 14.16 19.38
N ASP A 248 -1.26 15.28 18.96
CA ASP A 248 -0.19 15.30 17.96
C ASP A 248 1.10 14.66 18.49
N SER A 249 1.41 14.85 19.78
CA SER A 249 2.58 14.22 20.42
C SER A 249 2.51 12.69 20.42
N LEU A 250 1.30 12.11 20.37
CA LEU A 250 1.12 10.66 20.24
C LEU A 250 1.65 10.14 18.90
N ASN A 251 1.83 10.99 17.88
CA ASN A 251 2.39 10.59 16.59
C ASN A 251 1.70 9.32 16.04
N LEU A 252 0.37 9.31 16.04
CA LEU A 252 -0.42 8.17 15.56
C LEU A 252 0.05 7.75 14.16
N PHE A 253 0.17 6.44 13.93
CA PHE A 253 0.69 5.82 12.70
C PHE A 253 2.13 6.16 12.27
N ARG A 254 2.91 6.93 13.04
CA ARG A 254 4.30 7.27 12.69
C ARG A 254 5.18 6.08 12.27
N PRO A 255 5.16 4.91 12.95
CA PRO A 255 5.95 3.76 12.52
C PRO A 255 5.59 3.28 11.11
N ILE A 256 4.30 3.29 10.77
CA ILE A 256 3.79 2.92 9.44
C ILE A 256 4.23 3.94 8.40
N TYR A 257 4.08 5.24 8.66
CA TYR A 257 4.56 6.30 7.75
C TYR A 257 6.06 6.20 7.49
N GLN A 258 6.86 5.87 8.52
CA GLN A 258 8.29 5.66 8.36
C GLN A 258 8.60 4.43 7.50
N ALA A 259 7.88 3.32 7.70
CA ALA A 259 8.05 2.11 6.90
C ALA A 259 7.68 2.34 5.42
N GLN A 260 6.64 3.12 5.15
CA GLN A 260 6.27 3.54 3.78
C GLN A 260 7.35 4.40 3.13
N ALA A 261 7.86 5.40 3.85
CA ALA A 261 8.95 6.24 3.34
C ALA A 261 10.20 5.40 3.03
N ASN A 262 10.50 4.40 3.86
CA ASN A 262 11.59 3.46 3.61
C ASN A 262 11.31 2.59 2.37
N LEU A 263 10.09 2.06 2.20
CA LEU A 263 9.71 1.29 1.01
C LEU A 263 9.85 2.13 -0.26
N ALA A 264 9.33 3.36 -0.27
CA ALA A 264 9.45 4.27 -1.41
C ALA A 264 10.92 4.58 -1.74
N ALA A 265 11.76 4.79 -0.72
CA ALA A 265 13.19 5.01 -0.92
C ALA A 265 13.91 3.77 -1.48
N VAL A 266 13.56 2.56 -1.01
CA VAL A 266 14.11 1.30 -1.53
C VAL A 266 13.64 1.06 -2.96
N GLN A 267 12.36 1.26 -3.27
CA GLN A 267 11.82 1.13 -4.61
C GLN A 267 12.52 2.09 -5.59
N ALA A 268 12.67 3.36 -5.21
CA ALA A 268 13.36 4.35 -6.04
C ALA A 268 14.85 4.00 -6.26
N LEU A 269 15.53 3.44 -5.26
CA LEU A 269 16.92 3.01 -5.40
C LEU A 269 17.06 1.73 -6.26
N GLU A 270 16.14 0.78 -6.09
CA GLU A 270 16.23 -0.53 -6.72
C GLU A 270 15.61 -0.57 -8.13
N GLU A 271 14.78 0.41 -8.52
CA GLU A 271 14.19 0.47 -9.86
C GLU A 271 15.26 0.39 -10.96
N ASP A 272 16.28 1.24 -10.88
CA ASP A 272 17.40 1.25 -11.82
C ASP A 272 18.26 -0.03 -11.72
N ASN A 273 18.46 -0.55 -10.52
CA ASN A 273 19.27 -1.76 -10.29
C ASN A 273 18.60 -3.01 -10.87
N ILE A 274 17.29 -3.16 -10.65
CA ILE A 274 16.48 -4.26 -11.18
C ILE A 274 16.46 -4.18 -12.71
N ALA A 275 16.23 -2.99 -13.28
CA ALA A 275 16.26 -2.80 -14.72
C ALA A 275 17.63 -3.16 -15.32
N ALA A 276 18.72 -2.72 -14.70
CA ALA A 276 20.07 -3.04 -15.14
C ALA A 276 20.40 -4.54 -14.99
N ALA A 277 19.97 -5.18 -13.89
CA ALA A 277 20.14 -6.61 -13.66
C ALA A 277 19.37 -7.44 -14.69
N GLN A 278 18.12 -7.07 -15.00
CA GLN A 278 17.31 -7.71 -16.02
C GLN A 278 17.96 -7.60 -17.40
N ALA A 279 18.44 -6.42 -17.80
CA ALA A 279 19.15 -6.26 -19.07
C ALA A 279 20.43 -7.12 -19.16
N ALA A 280 21.11 -7.33 -18.02
CA ALA A 280 22.26 -8.22 -17.95
C ALA A 280 21.88 -9.71 -18.07
N VAL A 281 20.73 -10.12 -17.53
CA VAL A 281 20.15 -11.46 -17.72
C VAL A 281 19.82 -11.68 -19.19
N ASP A 282 19.12 -10.74 -19.85
CA ASP A 282 18.74 -10.84 -21.26
C ASP A 282 19.97 -10.98 -22.17
N THR A 283 21.02 -10.22 -21.87
CA THR A 283 22.31 -10.31 -22.57
C THR A 283 22.98 -11.67 -22.35
N ALA A 284 23.00 -12.17 -21.11
CA ALA A 284 23.58 -13.47 -20.78
C ALA A 284 22.82 -14.62 -21.44
N GLN A 285 21.49 -14.54 -21.49
CA GLN A 285 20.63 -15.51 -22.18
C GLN A 285 20.94 -15.54 -23.68
N THR A 286 21.02 -14.38 -24.33
CA THR A 286 21.39 -14.28 -25.75
C THR A 286 22.74 -14.93 -26.05
N ASN A 287 23.72 -14.78 -25.14
CA ASN A 287 25.03 -15.42 -25.26
C ASN A 287 24.96 -16.94 -25.08
N ALA A 288 24.15 -17.42 -24.13
CA ALA A 288 23.91 -18.85 -23.92
C ALA A 288 23.26 -19.50 -25.15
N ASP A 289 22.25 -18.84 -25.73
CA ASP A 289 21.58 -19.30 -26.94
C ASP A 289 22.55 -19.35 -28.13
N SER A 290 23.39 -18.34 -28.28
CA SER A 290 24.43 -18.29 -29.33
C SER A 290 25.46 -19.41 -29.15
N ALA A 291 25.88 -19.69 -27.91
CA ALA A 291 26.80 -20.78 -27.61
C ALA A 291 26.14 -22.16 -27.87
N GLN A 292 24.85 -22.30 -27.58
CA GLN A 292 24.08 -23.51 -27.87
C GLN A 292 23.96 -23.73 -29.39
N ALA A 293 23.72 -22.68 -30.17
CA ALA A 293 23.73 -22.76 -31.63
C ALA A 293 25.10 -23.20 -32.17
N ALA A 294 26.20 -22.72 -31.58
CA ALA A 294 27.55 -23.15 -31.95
C ALA A 294 27.80 -24.64 -31.65
N VAL A 295 27.28 -25.16 -30.52
CA VAL A 295 27.31 -26.60 -30.22
C VAL A 295 26.57 -27.40 -31.29
N THR A 296 25.36 -26.98 -31.66
CA THR A 296 24.57 -27.65 -32.70
C THR A 296 25.31 -27.67 -34.05
N ALA A 297 25.93 -26.55 -34.44
CA ALA A 297 26.73 -26.49 -35.66
C ALA A 297 27.95 -27.42 -35.59
N ALA A 298 28.67 -27.45 -34.46
CA ALA A 298 29.82 -28.32 -34.28
C ALA A 298 29.44 -29.82 -34.30
N GLN A 299 28.28 -30.18 -33.73
CA GLN A 299 27.74 -31.55 -33.82
C GLN A 299 27.46 -31.96 -35.27
N ALA A 300 26.89 -31.07 -36.07
CA ALA A 300 26.64 -31.33 -37.50
C ALA A 300 27.96 -31.54 -38.28
N ASN A 301 29.01 -30.78 -37.95
CA ASN A 301 30.34 -30.96 -38.54
C ASN A 301 30.94 -32.34 -38.17
N VAL A 302 30.81 -32.75 -36.90
CA VAL A 302 31.25 -34.10 -36.46
C VAL A 302 30.51 -35.18 -37.23
N ALA A 303 29.18 -35.09 -37.35
CA ALA A 303 28.39 -36.07 -38.09
C ALA A 303 28.81 -36.15 -39.57
N THR A 304 29.08 -35.01 -40.20
CA THR A 304 29.53 -34.94 -41.60
C THR A 304 30.92 -35.57 -41.78
N ALA A 305 31.86 -35.27 -40.89
CA ALA A 305 33.21 -35.85 -40.93
C ALA A 305 33.18 -37.36 -40.63
N GLN A 306 32.35 -37.80 -39.69
CA GLN A 306 32.18 -39.21 -39.36
C GLN A 306 31.62 -40.01 -40.54
N ALA A 307 30.61 -39.47 -41.24
CA ALA A 307 30.04 -40.12 -42.42
C ALA A 307 31.09 -40.40 -43.53
N LYS A 308 32.11 -39.53 -43.67
CA LYS A 308 33.22 -39.76 -44.60
C LYS A 308 34.12 -40.91 -44.16
N VAL A 309 34.45 -40.99 -42.87
CA VAL A 309 35.21 -42.10 -42.30
C VAL A 309 34.44 -43.42 -42.45
N ASP A 310 33.15 -43.42 -42.12
CA ASP A 310 32.31 -44.62 -42.23
C ASP A 310 32.16 -45.08 -43.69
N GLY A 311 32.03 -44.14 -44.64
CA GLY A 311 31.99 -44.44 -46.06
C GLY A 311 33.26 -45.12 -46.58
N LEU A 312 34.44 -44.65 -46.14
CA LEU A 312 35.72 -45.29 -46.47
C LEU A 312 35.81 -46.71 -45.89
N ASN A 313 35.41 -46.89 -44.62
CA ASN A 313 35.38 -48.19 -43.97
C ASN A 313 34.44 -49.17 -44.68
N ALA A 314 33.28 -48.70 -45.16
CA ALA A 314 32.32 -49.51 -45.91
C ALA A 314 32.90 -49.97 -47.27
N LEU A 315 33.60 -49.09 -47.99
CA LEU A 315 34.30 -49.45 -49.22
C LEU A 315 35.39 -50.50 -48.98
N GLN A 316 36.14 -50.37 -47.89
CA GLN A 316 37.14 -51.36 -47.49
C GLN A 316 36.50 -52.72 -47.23
N ALA A 317 35.42 -52.75 -46.44
CA ALA A 317 34.71 -53.98 -46.10
C ALA A 317 34.15 -54.68 -47.34
N GLU A 318 33.60 -53.92 -48.30
CA GLU A 318 33.08 -54.48 -49.54
C GLU A 318 34.18 -55.05 -50.44
N ALA A 319 35.32 -54.37 -50.55
CA ALA A 319 36.48 -54.88 -51.28
C ALA A 319 36.97 -56.21 -50.68
N THR A 320 37.07 -56.30 -49.35
CA THR A 320 37.46 -57.54 -48.64
C THR A 320 36.42 -58.67 -48.81
N ARG A 321 35.12 -58.33 -48.79
CA ARG A 321 34.05 -59.31 -49.00
C ARG A 321 34.11 -59.91 -50.40
N LEU A 322 34.27 -59.08 -51.43
CA LEU A 322 34.35 -59.53 -52.82
C LEU A 322 35.65 -60.30 -53.11
N GLU A 323 36.77 -59.94 -52.49
CA GLU A 323 38.01 -60.70 -52.53
C GLU A 323 37.80 -62.13 -52.00
N THR A 324 37.12 -62.25 -50.87
CA THR A 324 36.80 -63.54 -50.24
C THR A 324 35.96 -64.42 -51.18
N ILE A 325 34.93 -63.83 -51.82
CA ILE A 325 34.07 -64.53 -52.79
C ILE A 325 34.88 -65.00 -54.00
N TYR A 326 35.68 -64.10 -54.60
CA TYR A 326 36.53 -64.45 -55.74
C TYR A 326 37.48 -65.60 -55.40
N ASN A 327 38.18 -65.52 -54.27
CA ASN A 327 39.11 -66.56 -53.83
C ASN A 327 38.40 -67.90 -53.60
N ALA A 328 37.21 -67.90 -53.02
CA ALA A 328 36.44 -69.11 -52.76
C ALA A 328 36.01 -69.84 -54.06
N ILE A 329 35.60 -69.10 -55.10
CA ILE A 329 35.10 -69.71 -56.33
C ILE A 329 36.19 -69.98 -57.37
N SER A 330 37.31 -69.25 -57.33
CA SER A 330 38.40 -69.36 -58.32
C SER A 330 39.08 -70.74 -58.37
N GLY A 331 39.01 -71.51 -57.28
CA GLY A 331 39.56 -72.85 -57.16
C GLY A 331 38.52 -73.98 -57.22
N ASP A 332 37.24 -73.66 -57.36
CA ASP A 332 36.15 -74.65 -57.32
C ASP A 332 35.71 -75.03 -58.75
N PRO A 333 35.85 -76.30 -59.17
CA PRO A 333 35.49 -76.75 -60.52
C PRO A 333 33.98 -76.68 -60.81
N ALA A 334 33.13 -76.40 -59.80
CA ALA A 334 31.69 -76.21 -59.98
C ALA A 334 31.32 -74.89 -60.68
N TYR A 335 32.23 -73.92 -60.76
CA TYR A 335 31.98 -72.61 -61.37
C TYR A 335 32.59 -72.50 -62.77
N THR A 336 31.91 -71.77 -63.65
CA THR A 336 32.38 -71.52 -65.01
C THR A 336 33.43 -70.41 -65.06
N ALA A 337 34.26 -70.40 -66.10
CA ALA A 337 35.23 -69.33 -66.33
C ALA A 337 34.58 -67.93 -66.40
N ALA A 338 33.34 -67.83 -66.90
CA ALA A 338 32.61 -66.57 -66.97
C ALA A 338 32.17 -66.07 -65.58
N GLU A 339 31.75 -66.96 -64.68
CA GLU A 339 31.38 -66.61 -63.30
C GLU A 339 32.60 -66.17 -62.48
N ILE A 340 33.72 -66.87 -62.65
CA ILE A 340 35.00 -66.50 -62.02
C ILE A 340 35.46 -65.12 -62.51
N GLN A 341 35.37 -64.85 -63.81
CA GLN A 341 35.73 -63.56 -64.38
C GLN A 341 34.82 -62.43 -63.86
N SER A 342 33.51 -62.66 -63.78
CA SER A 342 32.56 -61.69 -63.24
C SER A 342 32.87 -61.33 -61.77
N ALA A 343 33.20 -62.31 -60.93
CA ALA A 343 33.59 -62.06 -59.54
C ALA A 343 34.93 -61.31 -59.44
N TYR A 344 35.90 -61.62 -60.31
CA TYR A 344 37.16 -60.89 -60.40
C TYR A 344 36.92 -59.42 -60.78
N ASP A 345 36.11 -59.17 -61.79
CA ASP A 345 35.79 -57.81 -62.25
C ASP A 345 35.07 -57.00 -61.16
N ALA A 346 34.14 -57.63 -60.43
CA ALA A 346 33.46 -57.00 -59.29
C ALA A 346 34.42 -56.65 -58.15
N TRP A 347 35.32 -57.57 -57.77
CA TRP A 347 36.35 -57.31 -56.77
C TRP A 347 37.29 -56.18 -57.19
N GLN A 348 37.79 -56.20 -58.43
CA GLN A 348 38.67 -55.16 -58.96
C GLN A 348 37.98 -53.79 -59.00
N ALA A 349 36.68 -53.73 -59.34
CA ALA A 349 35.91 -52.50 -59.30
C ALA A 349 35.79 -51.94 -57.87
N ALA A 350 35.49 -52.78 -56.87
CA ALA A 350 35.40 -52.37 -55.47
C ALA A 350 36.77 -51.94 -54.91
N LEU A 351 37.84 -52.68 -55.22
CA LEU A 351 39.21 -52.34 -54.82
C LEU A 351 39.64 -51.00 -55.42
N LYS A 352 39.29 -50.72 -56.68
CA LYS A 352 39.53 -49.43 -57.32
C LYS A 352 38.78 -48.29 -56.62
N ALA A 353 37.51 -48.50 -56.28
CA ALA A 353 36.71 -47.51 -55.55
C ALA A 353 37.30 -47.21 -54.16
N TYR A 354 37.68 -48.24 -53.40
CA TYR A 354 38.35 -48.08 -52.11
C TYR A 354 39.68 -47.33 -52.26
N ASN A 355 40.55 -47.75 -53.19
CA ASN A 355 41.86 -47.12 -53.37
C ASN A 355 41.76 -45.65 -53.78
N LEU A 356 40.74 -45.28 -54.56
CA LEU A 356 40.48 -43.88 -54.94
C LEU A 356 40.08 -43.03 -53.73
N GLU A 357 39.30 -43.55 -52.79
CA GLU A 357 38.92 -42.81 -51.58
C GLU A 357 40.00 -42.86 -50.49
N ASN A 358 40.76 -43.96 -50.41
CA ASN A 358 41.78 -44.16 -49.37
C ASN A 358 42.92 -43.14 -49.44
N ILE A 359 43.16 -42.52 -50.59
CA ILE A 359 44.12 -41.38 -50.69
C ILE A 359 43.72 -40.21 -49.79
N PHE A 360 42.43 -40.09 -49.43
CA PHE A 360 41.89 -39.05 -48.56
C PHE A 360 41.72 -39.51 -47.10
N ALA A 361 42.09 -40.75 -46.74
CA ALA A 361 41.86 -41.31 -45.41
C ALA A 361 42.43 -40.44 -44.28
N THR A 362 43.66 -39.94 -44.46
CA THR A 362 44.30 -39.04 -43.49
C THR A 362 43.56 -37.71 -43.39
N GLN A 363 43.04 -37.19 -44.50
CA GLN A 363 42.26 -35.95 -44.49
C GLN A 363 40.93 -36.14 -43.77
N TYR A 364 40.23 -37.26 -43.98
CA TYR A 364 38.98 -37.58 -43.29
C TYR A 364 39.17 -37.71 -41.77
N GLN A 365 40.20 -38.44 -41.32
CA GLN A 365 40.50 -38.52 -39.89
C GLN A 365 40.90 -37.17 -39.30
N THR A 366 41.71 -36.39 -40.00
CA THR A 366 42.09 -35.04 -39.55
C THR A 366 40.86 -34.14 -39.41
N ALA A 367 39.95 -34.17 -40.39
CA ALA A 367 38.71 -33.42 -40.34
C ALA A 367 37.80 -33.85 -39.17
N LEU A 368 37.71 -35.15 -38.89
CA LEU A 368 36.95 -35.67 -37.75
C LEU A 368 37.54 -35.20 -36.42
N SER A 369 38.85 -35.32 -36.23
CA SER A 369 39.52 -34.85 -35.00
C SER A 369 39.37 -33.32 -34.82
N GLN A 370 39.46 -32.54 -35.90
CA GLN A 370 39.23 -31.10 -35.85
C GLN A 370 37.78 -30.77 -35.47
N ALA A 371 36.80 -31.43 -36.07
CA ALA A 371 35.38 -31.24 -35.76
C ALA A 371 35.07 -31.62 -34.30
N GLN A 372 35.66 -32.70 -33.79
CA GLN A 372 35.53 -33.10 -32.39
C GLN A 372 36.14 -32.05 -31.45
N GLY A 373 37.32 -31.50 -31.78
CA GLY A 373 37.93 -30.41 -31.01
C GLY A 373 37.09 -29.12 -31.00
N GLN A 374 36.46 -28.78 -32.13
CA GLN A 374 35.50 -27.67 -32.21
C GLN A 374 34.28 -27.92 -31.33
N LEU A 375 33.72 -29.14 -31.34
CA LEU A 375 32.61 -29.50 -30.48
C LEU A 375 32.97 -29.37 -28.99
N SER A 376 34.11 -29.89 -28.57
CA SER A 376 34.57 -29.73 -27.18
C SER A 376 34.71 -28.25 -26.78
N SER A 377 35.27 -27.42 -27.67
CA SER A 377 35.43 -25.98 -27.42
C SER A 377 34.10 -25.24 -27.33
N ALA A 378 33.14 -25.58 -28.22
CA ALA A 378 31.78 -25.04 -28.18
C ALA A 378 31.06 -25.45 -26.89
N GLN A 379 31.21 -26.71 -26.46
CA GLN A 379 30.61 -27.20 -25.22
C GLN A 379 31.16 -26.48 -23.98
N SER A 380 32.48 -26.24 -23.93
CA SER A 380 33.08 -25.43 -22.86
C SER A 380 32.54 -24.00 -22.84
N SER A 381 32.38 -23.39 -24.02
CA SER A 381 31.83 -22.03 -24.14
C SER A 381 30.38 -21.95 -23.66
N LEU A 382 29.55 -22.94 -24.01
CA LEU A 382 28.17 -23.06 -23.51
C LEU A 382 28.12 -23.18 -21.99
N ASN A 383 28.98 -24.03 -21.41
CA ASN A 383 29.03 -24.18 -19.96
C ASN A 383 29.41 -22.86 -19.26
N SER A 384 30.36 -22.10 -19.82
CA SER A 384 30.72 -20.78 -19.30
C SER A 384 29.59 -19.77 -19.44
N ALA A 385 28.88 -19.75 -20.59
CA ALA A 385 27.74 -18.86 -20.80
C ALA A 385 26.60 -19.15 -19.82
N ASN A 386 26.28 -20.42 -19.60
CA ASN A 386 25.26 -20.85 -18.63
C ASN A 386 25.64 -20.50 -17.19
N ALA A 387 26.93 -20.60 -16.83
CA ALA A 387 27.40 -20.20 -15.51
C ALA A 387 27.25 -18.67 -15.29
N VAL A 388 27.50 -17.87 -16.33
CA VAL A 388 27.27 -16.41 -16.28
C VAL A 388 25.79 -16.11 -16.16
N LEU A 389 24.92 -16.75 -16.95
CA LEU A 389 23.47 -16.57 -16.87
C LEU A 389 22.95 -16.84 -15.45
N ALA A 390 23.30 -18.00 -14.87
CA ALA A 390 22.89 -18.34 -13.51
C ALA A 390 23.37 -17.30 -12.47
N SER A 391 24.58 -16.75 -12.65
CA SER A 391 25.09 -15.68 -11.79
C SER A 391 24.33 -14.36 -11.96
N ARG A 392 23.79 -14.06 -13.14
CA ARG A 392 22.99 -12.85 -13.39
C ARG A 392 21.57 -12.99 -12.85
N GLU A 393 20.96 -14.16 -13.01
CA GLU A 393 19.65 -14.47 -12.41
C GLU A 393 19.70 -14.34 -10.88
N ALA A 394 20.75 -14.86 -10.23
CA ALA A 394 20.92 -14.71 -8.79
C ALA A 394 21.11 -13.24 -8.34
N ALA A 395 21.73 -12.40 -9.17
CA ALA A 395 21.90 -10.98 -8.87
C ALA A 395 20.57 -10.20 -9.00
N LEU A 396 19.75 -10.55 -9.99
CA LEU A 396 18.40 -10.01 -10.14
C LEU A 396 17.52 -10.38 -8.94
N GLU A 397 17.52 -11.67 -8.55
CA GLU A 397 16.78 -12.14 -7.38
C GLU A 397 17.19 -11.41 -6.10
N ALA A 398 18.50 -11.14 -5.92
CA ALA A 398 19.00 -10.38 -4.79
C ALA A 398 18.52 -8.92 -4.77
N ALA A 399 18.43 -8.26 -5.94
CA ALA A 399 17.90 -6.89 -6.04
C ALA A 399 16.40 -6.85 -5.70
N GLU A 400 15.62 -7.80 -6.23
CA GLU A 400 14.19 -7.92 -5.90
C GLU A 400 13.92 -8.22 -4.42
N ALA A 401 14.83 -8.96 -3.76
CA ALA A 401 14.68 -9.34 -2.35
C ALA A 401 14.67 -8.12 -1.42
N SER A 402 15.41 -7.05 -1.74
CA SER A 402 15.41 -5.80 -0.95
C SER A 402 14.03 -5.15 -0.93
N VAL A 403 13.35 -5.08 -2.08
CA VAL A 403 12.00 -4.51 -2.20
C VAL A 403 11.00 -5.37 -1.41
N LYS A 404 11.02 -6.69 -1.61
CA LYS A 404 10.15 -7.64 -0.88
C LYS A 404 10.35 -7.56 0.64
N ALA A 405 11.58 -7.35 1.10
CA ALA A 405 11.87 -7.18 2.53
C ALA A 405 11.27 -5.88 3.09
N ALA A 406 11.33 -4.78 2.34
CA ALA A 406 10.73 -3.50 2.74
C ALA A 406 9.18 -3.59 2.76
N GLU A 407 8.57 -4.26 1.78
CA GLU A 407 7.12 -4.54 1.76
C GLU A 407 6.70 -5.38 2.97
N ALA A 408 7.46 -6.45 3.28
CA ALA A 408 7.20 -7.27 4.45
C ALA A 408 7.32 -6.49 5.77
N ALA A 409 8.27 -5.56 5.86
CA ALA A 409 8.41 -4.69 7.03
C ALA A 409 7.21 -3.73 7.18
N LEU A 410 6.74 -3.13 6.09
CA LEU A 410 5.53 -2.30 6.10
C LEU A 410 4.30 -3.10 6.56
N ASN A 411 4.11 -4.30 6.02
CA ASN A 411 3.00 -5.17 6.42
C ASN A 411 3.10 -5.59 7.89
N ALA A 412 4.30 -5.82 8.42
CA ALA A 412 4.50 -6.11 9.83
C ALA A 412 4.12 -4.93 10.73
N GLU A 413 4.46 -3.69 10.34
CA GLU A 413 4.07 -2.48 11.09
C GLU A 413 2.55 -2.26 11.07
N ILE A 414 1.89 -2.51 9.93
CA ILE A 414 0.42 -2.40 9.81
C ILE A 414 -0.27 -3.46 10.68
N THR A 415 0.11 -4.73 10.53
CA THR A 415 -0.52 -5.85 11.24
C THR A 415 -0.20 -5.86 12.74
N GLY A 416 0.96 -5.32 13.13
CA GLY A 416 1.39 -5.19 14.52
C GLY A 416 0.92 -3.91 15.22
N TYR A 417 0.28 -2.97 14.51
CA TYR A 417 -0.07 -1.67 15.05
C TYR A 417 -0.92 -1.79 16.32
N GLN A 418 -0.55 -1.04 17.35
CA GLN A 418 -1.27 -0.96 18.62
C GLN A 418 -1.85 0.45 18.80
N PRO A 419 -3.06 0.59 19.37
CA PRO A 419 -3.64 1.89 19.66
C PRO A 419 -2.73 2.69 20.61
N ARG A 420 -2.54 3.97 20.32
CA ARG A 420 -1.67 4.90 21.08
C ARG A 420 -2.43 6.04 21.72
N LEU A 421 -3.73 6.19 21.46
CA LEU A 421 -4.62 7.15 22.11
C LEU A 421 -4.63 6.93 23.62
N THR A 422 -4.47 8.03 24.35
CA THR A 422 -4.44 8.07 25.81
C THR A 422 -5.65 8.83 26.34
N ASP A 423 -6.11 8.50 27.55
CA ASP A 423 -7.38 9.05 28.07
C ASP A 423 -7.32 10.56 28.31
N ASP A 424 -6.11 11.04 28.53
CA ASP A 424 -5.78 12.39 28.96
C ASP A 424 -5.61 13.37 27.78
N VAL A 425 -5.96 12.96 26.56
CA VAL A 425 -6.19 13.87 25.42
C VAL A 425 -7.59 14.47 25.46
N PHE A 426 -8.59 13.77 26.04
CA PHE A 426 -9.94 14.29 26.13
C PHE A 426 -10.08 15.10 27.43
N LEU A 427 -10.42 16.39 27.32
CA LEU A 427 -10.42 17.28 28.48
C LEU A 427 -11.81 17.50 29.04
N TRP A 428 -12.80 17.70 28.17
CA TRP A 428 -14.14 18.07 28.62
C TRP A 428 -15.24 17.76 27.61
N GLN A 429 -16.43 17.44 28.13
CA GLN A 429 -17.68 17.38 27.38
C GLN A 429 -18.84 17.90 28.20
N GLN A 430 -19.71 18.70 27.58
CA GLN A 430 -20.99 19.05 28.18
C GLN A 430 -22.04 19.38 27.13
N THR A 431 -23.29 19.07 27.45
CA THR A 431 -24.45 19.56 26.69
C THR A 431 -25.16 20.66 27.48
N VAL A 432 -25.44 21.78 26.81
CA VAL A 432 -26.14 22.94 27.36
C VAL A 432 -27.42 23.21 26.56
N PRO A 433 -28.38 23.99 27.09
CA PRO A 433 -29.57 24.38 26.34
C PRO A 433 -29.20 25.07 25.03
N GLY A 434 -29.92 24.77 23.95
CA GLY A 434 -29.69 25.36 22.62
C GLY A 434 -29.84 26.88 22.54
N SER A 435 -30.53 27.48 23.52
CA SER A 435 -30.62 28.93 23.70
C SER A 435 -29.37 29.58 24.33
N SER A 436 -28.37 28.79 24.74
CA SER A 436 -27.13 29.31 25.32
C SER A 436 -26.30 30.00 24.24
N THR A 437 -25.68 31.13 24.58
CA THR A 437 -24.74 31.86 23.69
C THR A 437 -23.29 31.81 24.20
N SER A 438 -23.07 31.14 25.33
CA SER A 438 -21.73 30.97 25.90
C SER A 438 -21.67 29.76 26.81
N PHE A 439 -20.44 29.29 27.04
CA PHE A 439 -20.12 28.24 27.98
C PHE A 439 -18.85 28.58 28.75
N GLN A 440 -18.92 28.42 30.07
CA GLN A 440 -17.79 28.61 30.96
C GLN A 440 -17.17 27.25 31.27
N LEU A 441 -15.89 27.07 30.93
CA LEU A 441 -15.16 25.87 31.33
C LEU A 441 -15.11 25.78 32.86
N PRO A 442 -15.37 24.60 33.43
CA PRO A 442 -15.31 24.43 34.87
C PRO A 442 -13.86 24.50 35.37
N GLU A 443 -13.70 24.92 36.62
CA GLU A 443 -12.40 25.25 37.23
C GLU A 443 -11.40 24.08 37.26
N ASN A 444 -11.89 22.84 37.15
CA ASN A 444 -11.07 21.63 37.11
C ASN A 444 -10.49 21.33 35.71
N VAL A 445 -10.89 22.07 34.67
CA VAL A 445 -10.29 21.98 33.33
C VAL A 445 -9.23 23.06 33.23
N THR A 446 -7.96 22.65 33.16
CA THR A 446 -6.82 23.56 33.00
C THR A 446 -6.35 23.55 31.56
N LEU A 447 -6.44 24.70 30.89
CA LEU A 447 -5.79 24.95 29.62
C LEU A 447 -4.39 25.52 29.90
N LEU A 448 -3.37 24.90 29.32
CA LEU A 448 -1.98 25.32 29.45
C LEU A 448 -1.71 26.40 28.41
N LYS A 449 -1.16 27.52 28.85
CA LYS A 449 -0.71 28.60 27.98
C LYS A 449 0.21 28.05 26.88
N ASP A 450 0.04 28.57 25.67
CA ASP A 450 0.75 28.20 24.44
C ASP A 450 0.46 26.79 23.90
N ASN A 451 -0.45 26.02 24.53
CA ASN A 451 -0.94 24.77 23.95
C ASN A 451 -2.12 25.00 23.01
N TYR A 452 -2.27 24.06 22.08
CA TYR A 452 -3.38 23.93 21.14
C TYR A 452 -4.42 22.93 21.61
N TYR A 453 -5.68 23.26 21.35
CA TYR A 453 -6.86 22.50 21.73
C TYR A 453 -7.85 22.42 20.56
N LEU A 454 -8.57 21.31 20.44
CA LEU A 454 -9.70 21.18 19.54
C LEU A 454 -10.97 21.55 20.30
N LEU A 455 -11.72 22.51 19.79
CA LEU A 455 -13.07 22.82 20.23
C LEU A 455 -14.05 22.24 19.21
N ASN A 456 -14.93 21.35 19.66
CA ASN A 456 -16.05 20.82 18.89
C ASN A 456 -17.36 21.39 19.45
N LEU A 457 -18.15 22.03 18.59
CA LEU A 457 -19.46 22.58 18.92
C LEU A 457 -20.50 22.02 17.96
N VAL A 458 -21.50 21.34 18.50
CA VAL A 458 -22.59 20.76 17.71
C VAL A 458 -23.93 21.19 18.26
N ALA A 459 -24.73 21.89 17.45
CA ALA A 459 -26.10 22.26 17.78
C ALA A 459 -27.07 21.27 17.12
N TRP A 460 -27.96 20.69 17.93
CA TRP A 460 -28.81 19.58 17.49
C TRP A 460 -30.16 19.59 18.22
N SER A 461 -31.11 18.83 17.67
CA SER A 461 -32.44 18.60 18.26
C SER A 461 -32.79 17.12 18.27
N SER A 462 -33.45 16.69 19.33
CA SER A 462 -34.07 15.37 19.48
C SER A 462 -35.46 15.30 18.83
N GLU A 463 -36.02 16.44 18.40
CA GLU A 463 -37.38 16.56 17.91
C GLU A 463 -37.64 15.67 16.68
N GLY A 464 -38.73 14.90 16.71
CA GLY A 464 -39.21 14.10 15.58
C GLY A 464 -38.41 12.83 15.27
N GLU A 465 -37.69 12.26 16.25
CA GLU A 465 -37.00 10.96 16.17
C GLU A 465 -35.84 10.90 15.15
N LYS A 466 -35.46 12.04 14.53
CA LYS A 466 -34.48 12.09 13.43
C LYS A 466 -33.09 12.57 13.84
N ASN A 467 -32.90 13.03 15.09
CA ASN A 467 -31.63 13.55 15.60
C ASN A 467 -30.99 14.53 14.60
N TYR A 468 -31.58 15.71 14.44
CA TYR A 468 -31.12 16.66 13.42
C TYR A 468 -29.95 17.50 13.94
N VAL A 469 -28.83 17.49 13.22
CA VAL A 469 -27.70 18.39 13.47
C VAL A 469 -27.87 19.62 12.58
N TYR A 470 -28.01 20.78 13.21
CA TYR A 470 -28.19 22.05 12.52
C TYR A 470 -26.86 22.76 12.25
N TYR A 471 -25.90 22.52 13.13
CA TYR A 471 -24.61 23.18 13.09
C TYR A 471 -23.54 22.27 13.68
N HIS A 472 -22.41 22.25 13.00
CA HIS A 472 -21.16 21.72 13.53
C HIS A 472 -20.05 22.74 13.28
N SER A 473 -19.21 22.95 14.29
CA SER A 473 -17.94 23.63 14.13
C SER A 473 -16.85 22.89 14.88
N SER A 474 -15.74 22.66 14.20
CA SER A 474 -14.51 22.24 14.83
C SER A 474 -13.40 23.24 14.55
N HIS A 475 -12.72 23.69 15.61
CA HIS A 475 -11.62 24.63 15.50
C HIS A 475 -10.46 24.22 16.39
N VAL A 476 -9.25 24.35 15.85
CA VAL A 476 -8.04 24.42 16.66
C VAL A 476 -7.94 25.82 17.25
N PHE A 477 -7.75 25.91 18.55
CA PHE A 477 -7.49 27.19 19.24
C PHE A 477 -6.25 27.07 20.10
N ARG A 478 -5.58 28.20 20.33
CA ARG A 478 -4.43 28.30 21.24
C ARG A 478 -4.92 28.91 22.55
N ALA A 479 -4.44 28.40 23.67
CA ALA A 479 -4.68 29.03 24.97
C ALA A 479 -3.62 30.11 25.23
N ASP A 480 -4.05 31.36 25.46
CA ASP A 480 -3.17 32.53 25.64
C ASP A 480 -2.86 32.91 27.09
#